data_AF-A0A1H8EJV8-F1
#
_entry.id   AF-A0A1H8EJV8-F1
#
_cell.length_a   1.000
_cell.length_b   1.000
_cell.length_c   1.000
_cell.angle_alpha   90.00
_cell.angle_beta   90.00
_cell.angle_gamma   90.00
#
_symmetry.space_group_name_H-M   'P 1'
#
loop_
_entity.id
_entity.type
_entity.pdbx_description
1 polymer ?
#
loop_
_entity_poly.entity_id
_entity_poly.type
_entity_poly.pdbx_seq_one_letter_code
_entity_poly.pdbx_strand_id
1 'polypeptide(L)'
;MSAGPVLEVIDLKHTYMKKTPLEHQALSGVNMNVHEGECVAIIGHTGSGKSTLIQHFNGLLRPQQGKVLVDGQDLSDPRLNLQILRRKVGLVFQNPEDQIFEKLIGDDVAYGPLKMGLPLKEVRDRVKWAMEWVGLDSSRFCPERGSKAESRSGGNPRIAAPNTRPG
;
A
#
# COMPACT_ATOMS: atom_id res chain seq x y z
N MET A 1 -18.28 -25.04 6.13
CA MET A 1 -17.41 -25.02 4.93
C MET A 1 -16.29 -24.05 5.26
N SER A 2 -15.02 -24.50 5.29
CA SER A 2 -13.91 -23.58 5.53
C SER A 2 -13.85 -22.59 4.39
N ALA A 3 -13.86 -21.28 4.69
CA ALA A 3 -13.60 -20.26 3.70
C ALA A 3 -12.21 -20.51 3.10
N GLY A 4 -12.06 -20.30 1.78
CA GLY A 4 -10.77 -20.42 1.10
C GLY A 4 -9.75 -19.39 1.62
N PRO A 5 -8.48 -19.49 1.21
CA PRO A 5 -7.48 -18.49 1.55
C PRO A 5 -7.86 -17.10 1.01
N VAL A 6 -7.56 -16.06 1.78
CA VAL A 6 -7.71 -14.65 1.36
C VAL A 6 -6.57 -14.21 0.43
N LEU A 7 -5.41 -14.86 0.55
CA LEU A 7 -4.27 -14.72 -0.35
C LEU A 7 -3.73 -16.12 -0.68
N GLU A 8 -3.57 -16.41 -1.97
CA GLU A 8 -3.01 -17.67 -2.46
C GLU A 8 -1.93 -17.37 -3.50
N VAL A 9 -0.77 -18.00 -3.35
CA VAL A 9 0.39 -17.86 -4.21
C VAL A 9 0.77 -19.25 -4.71
N ILE A 10 0.83 -19.42 -6.03
CA ILE A 10 1.02 -20.72 -6.68
C ILE A 10 2.19 -20.64 -7.65
N ASP A 11 3.25 -21.40 -7.40
CA ASP A 11 4.48 -21.49 -8.20
C ASP A 11 4.99 -20.12 -8.72
N LEU A 12 4.94 -19.09 -7.86
CA LEU A 12 5.27 -17.74 -8.28
C LEU A 12 6.77 -17.61 -8.57
N LYS A 13 7.09 -17.20 -9.80
CA LYS A 13 8.46 -16.89 -10.23
C LYS A 13 8.54 -15.48 -10.78
N HIS A 14 9.63 -14.80 -10.46
CA HIS A 14 9.89 -13.45 -10.91
C HIS A 14 11.38 -13.26 -11.18
N THR A 15 11.68 -12.74 -12.37
CA THR A 15 13.04 -12.41 -12.79
C THR A 15 13.06 -10.96 -13.27
N TYR A 16 13.96 -10.16 -12.71
CA TYR A 16 14.22 -8.80 -13.17
C TYR A 16 15.17 -8.82 -14.37
N MET A 17 15.03 -7.82 -15.23
CA MET A 17 15.93 -7.57 -16.36
C MET A 17 16.17 -8.81 -17.24
N LYS A 18 15.10 -9.60 -17.48
CA LYS A 18 15.12 -10.81 -18.31
C LYS A 18 15.81 -10.54 -19.64
N LYS A 19 16.64 -11.49 -20.09
CA LYS A 19 17.38 -11.43 -21.36
C LYS A 19 18.41 -10.29 -21.42
N THR A 20 18.92 -9.87 -20.28
CA THR A 20 20.04 -8.91 -20.21
C THR A 20 21.18 -9.50 -19.37
N PRO A 21 22.42 -8.98 -19.47
CA PRO A 21 23.51 -9.40 -18.58
C PRO A 21 23.24 -9.17 -17.08
N LEU A 22 22.24 -8.36 -16.75
CA LEU A 22 21.83 -8.03 -15.38
C LEU A 22 20.63 -8.87 -14.91
N GLU A 23 20.32 -9.97 -15.60
CA GLU A 23 19.22 -10.86 -15.25
C GLU A 23 19.37 -11.38 -13.81
N HIS A 24 18.32 -11.23 -13.01
CA HIS A 24 18.33 -11.65 -11.62
C HIS A 24 16.98 -12.29 -11.23
N GLN A 25 17.01 -13.57 -10.88
CA GLN A 25 15.83 -14.29 -10.41
C GLN A 25 15.57 -13.96 -8.94
N ALA A 26 14.51 -13.17 -8.69
CA ALA A 26 14.13 -12.75 -7.35
C ALA A 26 13.19 -13.73 -6.64
N LEU A 27 12.35 -14.46 -7.39
CA LEU A 27 11.45 -15.50 -6.87
C LEU A 27 11.59 -16.79 -7.69
N SER A 28 11.64 -17.94 -7.01
CA SER A 28 11.86 -19.25 -7.62
C SER A 28 10.82 -20.28 -7.14
N GLY A 29 9.57 -20.13 -7.59
CA GLY A 29 8.51 -21.12 -7.34
C GLY A 29 7.93 -21.03 -5.94
N VAL A 30 7.57 -19.83 -5.51
CA VAL A 30 6.99 -19.59 -4.17
C VAL A 30 5.55 -20.10 -4.13
N ASN A 31 5.22 -20.82 -3.07
CA ASN A 31 3.86 -21.25 -2.76
C ASN A 31 3.51 -20.78 -1.34
N MET A 32 2.34 -20.16 -1.17
CA MET A 32 1.92 -19.58 0.11
C MET A 32 0.41 -19.39 0.13
N ASN A 33 -0.22 -19.74 1.25
CA ASN A 33 -1.62 -19.43 1.52
C ASN A 33 -1.71 -18.62 2.82
N VAL A 34 -2.60 -17.64 2.83
CA VAL A 34 -2.94 -16.87 4.03
C VAL A 34 -4.46 -16.89 4.16
N HIS A 35 -4.94 -17.24 5.35
CA HIS A 35 -6.35 -17.30 5.69
C HIS A 35 -6.79 -16.06 6.48
N GLU A 36 -8.10 -15.83 6.51
CA GLU A 36 -8.68 -14.70 7.22
C GLU A 36 -8.31 -14.75 8.72
N GLY A 37 -7.87 -13.61 9.26
CA GLY A 37 -7.45 -13.48 10.65
C GLY A 37 -6.00 -13.92 10.95
N GLU A 38 -5.28 -14.44 9.96
CA GLU A 38 -3.88 -14.82 10.15
C GLU A 38 -2.93 -13.61 10.17
N CYS A 39 -1.97 -13.65 11.10
CA CYS A 39 -0.84 -12.73 11.12
C CYS A 39 0.41 -13.49 10.67
N VAL A 40 0.93 -13.13 9.50
CA VAL A 40 2.03 -13.86 8.86
C VAL A 40 3.29 -12.99 8.79
N ALA A 41 4.41 -13.52 9.28
CA ALA A 41 5.71 -12.88 9.19
C ALA A 41 6.56 -13.52 8.09
N ILE A 42 7.06 -12.71 7.15
CA ILE A 42 8.00 -13.14 6.11
C ILE A 42 9.40 -12.71 6.50
N ILE A 43 10.27 -13.66 6.83
CA ILE A 43 11.65 -13.42 7.28
C ILE A 43 12.66 -13.95 6.26
N GLY A 44 13.86 -13.35 6.24
CA GLY A 44 14.94 -13.75 5.35
C GLY A 44 16.00 -12.65 5.21
N HIS A 45 17.19 -12.99 4.72
CA HIS A 45 18.28 -12.02 4.54
C HIS A 45 17.95 -10.94 3.49
N THR A 46 18.68 -9.82 3.51
CA THR A 46 18.57 -8.79 2.46
C THR A 46 18.79 -9.40 1.08
N GLY A 47 17.93 -9.06 0.11
CA GLY A 47 17.98 -9.62 -1.24
C GLY A 47 17.23 -10.96 -1.43
N SER A 48 16.67 -11.56 -0.39
CA SER A 48 15.95 -12.85 -0.49
C SER A 48 14.59 -12.80 -1.22
N GLY A 49 14.24 -11.71 -1.89
CA GLY A 49 13.00 -11.57 -2.66
C GLY A 49 11.75 -11.16 -1.87
N LYS A 50 11.84 -10.86 -0.56
CA LYS A 50 10.67 -10.49 0.28
C LYS A 50 9.88 -9.32 -0.28
N SER A 51 10.55 -8.21 -0.58
CA SER A 51 9.90 -7.01 -1.13
C SER A 51 9.28 -7.31 -2.50
N THR A 52 9.96 -8.09 -3.33
CA THR A 52 9.43 -8.55 -4.62
C THR A 52 8.15 -9.39 -4.43
N LEU A 53 8.13 -10.32 -3.47
CA LEU A 53 6.94 -11.12 -3.15
C LEU A 53 5.77 -10.23 -2.73
N ILE A 54 5.99 -9.34 -1.76
CA ILE A 54 4.97 -8.43 -1.23
C ILE A 54 4.40 -7.50 -2.33
N GLN A 55 5.25 -7.01 -3.24
CA GLN A 55 4.82 -6.20 -4.38
C GLN A 55 3.88 -6.95 -5.35
N HIS A 56 3.86 -8.28 -5.36
CA HIS A 56 2.87 -9.02 -6.15
C HIS A 56 1.49 -9.01 -5.47
N PHE A 57 1.41 -8.94 -4.13
CA PHE A 57 0.14 -9.05 -3.41
C PHE A 57 -0.82 -7.89 -3.69
N ASN A 58 -0.30 -6.68 -3.88
CA ASN A 58 -1.10 -5.49 -4.23
C ASN A 58 -1.08 -5.17 -5.73
N GLY A 59 -0.50 -6.04 -6.55
CA GLY A 59 -0.41 -5.90 -8.01
C GLY A 59 0.51 -4.77 -8.48
N LEU A 60 1.51 -4.35 -7.69
CA LEU A 60 2.61 -3.50 -8.19
C LEU A 60 3.47 -4.25 -9.20
N LEU A 61 3.67 -5.55 -8.96
CA LEU A 61 4.22 -6.48 -9.93
C LEU A 61 3.14 -7.47 -10.34
N ARG A 62 3.05 -7.73 -11.65
CA ARG A 62 2.21 -8.81 -12.19
C ARG A 62 3.01 -10.12 -12.18
N PRO A 63 2.39 -11.26 -11.86
CA PRO A 63 3.05 -12.56 -11.98
C PRO A 63 3.59 -12.77 -13.40
N GLN A 64 4.87 -13.13 -13.52
CA GLN A 64 5.46 -13.49 -14.81
C GLN A 64 5.25 -14.98 -15.13
N GLN A 65 5.22 -15.81 -14.09
CA GLN A 65 4.85 -17.23 -14.10
C GLN A 65 4.20 -17.54 -12.75
N GLY A 66 3.38 -18.59 -12.70
CA GLY A 66 2.57 -18.90 -11.53
C GLY A 66 1.40 -17.93 -11.39
N LYS A 67 0.79 -17.90 -10.20
CA LYS A 67 -0.39 -17.11 -9.89
C LYS A 67 -0.32 -16.48 -8.51
N VAL A 68 -1.02 -15.36 -8.36
CA VAL A 68 -1.36 -14.78 -7.06
C VAL A 68 -2.86 -14.49 -7.10
N LEU A 69 -3.60 -15.01 -6.13
CA LEU A 69 -5.03 -14.80 -5.99
C LEU A 69 -5.28 -14.03 -4.70
N VAL A 70 -6.13 -13.01 -4.76
CA VAL A 70 -6.60 -12.27 -3.58
C VAL A 70 -8.12 -12.33 -3.56
N ASP A 71 -8.69 -12.88 -2.49
CA ASP A 71 -10.12 -13.23 -2.41
C ASP A 71 -10.61 -13.99 -3.67
N GLY A 72 -9.80 -14.94 -4.14
CA GLY A 72 -10.07 -15.72 -5.36
C GLY A 72 -9.88 -14.97 -6.68
N GLN A 73 -9.45 -13.71 -6.69
CA GLN A 73 -9.21 -12.94 -7.91
C GLN A 73 -7.76 -13.09 -8.39
N ASP A 74 -7.56 -13.66 -9.57
CA ASP A 74 -6.25 -13.90 -10.18
C ASP A 74 -5.59 -12.60 -10.69
N LEU A 75 -4.50 -12.21 -10.04
CA LEU A 75 -3.69 -11.04 -10.36
C LEU A 75 -2.95 -11.11 -11.70
N SER A 76 -2.92 -12.27 -12.36
CA SER A 76 -2.38 -12.37 -13.72
C SER A 76 -3.38 -11.92 -14.80
N ASP A 77 -4.68 -11.83 -14.50
CA ASP A 77 -5.69 -11.43 -15.48
C ASP A 77 -5.53 -9.93 -15.84
N PRO A 78 -5.23 -9.58 -17.11
CA PRO A 78 -5.09 -8.20 -17.53
C PRO A 78 -6.39 -7.40 -17.47
N ARG A 79 -7.56 -8.06 -17.43
CA ARG A 79 -8.88 -7.44 -17.32
C ARG A 79 -9.23 -7.09 -15.87
N LEU A 80 -8.46 -7.58 -14.90
CA LEU A 80 -8.70 -7.32 -13.49
C LEU A 80 -8.51 -5.83 -13.17
N ASN A 81 -9.55 -5.23 -12.59
CA ASN A 81 -9.49 -3.85 -12.13
C ASN A 81 -8.65 -3.75 -10.85
N LEU A 82 -7.37 -3.40 -11.02
CA LEU A 82 -6.41 -3.21 -9.93
C LEU A 82 -6.86 -2.17 -8.89
N GLN A 83 -7.70 -1.20 -9.25
CA GLN A 83 -8.18 -0.20 -8.29
C GLN A 83 -9.09 -0.83 -7.24
N ILE A 84 -9.89 -1.82 -7.60
CA ILE A 84 -10.75 -2.55 -6.66
C ILE A 84 -9.89 -3.39 -5.72
N LEU A 85 -8.85 -4.03 -6.26
CA LEU A 85 -7.94 -4.84 -5.47
C LEU A 85 -7.11 -4.02 -4.47
N ARG A 86 -6.61 -2.85 -4.89
CA ARG A 86 -5.84 -1.94 -4.01
C ARG A 86 -6.66 -1.38 -2.85
N ARG A 87 -8.00 -1.48 -2.89
CA ARG A 87 -8.87 -1.18 -1.74
C ARG A 87 -8.90 -2.30 -0.70
N LYS A 88 -8.50 -3.52 -1.09
CA LYS A 88 -8.47 -4.72 -0.23
C LYS A 88 -7.09 -4.97 0.35
N VAL A 89 -6.04 -4.75 -0.43
CA VAL A 89 -4.65 -4.98 -0.01
C VAL A 89 -3.94 -3.64 0.21
N GLY A 90 -3.79 -3.25 1.47
CA GLY A 90 -2.93 -2.15 1.88
C GLY A 90 -1.47 -2.58 1.90
N LEU A 91 -0.56 -1.70 1.49
CA LEU A 91 0.88 -1.91 1.58
C LEU A 91 1.55 -0.71 2.24
N VAL A 92 2.29 -0.99 3.31
CA VAL A 92 3.18 -0.01 3.96
C VAL A 92 4.62 -0.43 3.65
N PHE A 93 5.41 0.47 3.05
CA PHE A 93 6.80 0.18 2.73
C PHE A 93 7.72 0.37 3.96
N GLN A 94 8.96 -0.11 3.86
CA GLN A 94 9.96 -0.04 4.95
C GLN A 94 10.24 1.40 5.41
N ASN A 95 10.20 2.35 4.49
CA ASN A 95 10.29 3.78 4.74
C ASN A 95 8.92 4.41 4.46
N PRO A 96 7.98 4.39 5.41
CA PRO A 96 6.65 4.98 5.21
C PRO A 96 6.72 6.49 4.93
N GLU A 97 7.76 7.18 5.39
CA GLU A 97 8.03 8.60 5.13
C GLU A 97 8.21 8.92 3.64
N ASP A 98 8.72 7.98 2.86
CA ASP A 98 8.85 8.13 1.40
C ASP A 98 7.48 8.12 0.69
N GLN A 99 6.40 7.78 1.41
CA GLN A 99 5.03 7.80 0.91
C GLN A 99 4.24 9.06 1.32
N ILE A 100 4.82 9.93 2.15
CA ILE A 100 4.18 11.16 2.60
C ILE A 100 4.47 12.26 1.57
N PHE A 101 3.41 12.77 0.94
CA PHE A 101 3.57 13.81 -0.10
C PHE A 101 2.86 15.11 0.27
N GLU A 102 1.92 15.07 1.21
CA GLU A 102 1.18 16.26 1.63
C GLU A 102 1.85 17.01 2.78
N LYS A 103 1.65 18.33 2.79
CA LYS A 103 2.21 19.21 3.84
C LYS A 103 1.54 19.05 5.19
N LEU A 104 0.30 18.54 5.19
CA LEU A 104 -0.51 18.35 6.38
C LEU A 104 -0.85 16.88 6.51
N ILE A 105 -0.68 16.33 7.71
CA ILE A 105 -0.93 14.92 8.02
C ILE A 105 -2.36 14.52 7.66
N GLY A 106 -3.34 15.38 7.93
CA GLY A 106 -4.73 15.11 7.59
C GLY A 106 -5.00 15.05 6.08
N ASP A 107 -4.27 15.81 5.28
CA ASP A 107 -4.41 15.81 3.82
C ASP A 107 -3.75 14.54 3.23
N ASP A 108 -2.64 14.09 3.80
CA ASP A 108 -1.96 12.85 3.41
C ASP A 108 -2.85 11.62 3.68
N VAL A 109 -3.45 11.55 4.87
CA VAL A 109 -4.41 10.49 5.25
C VAL A 109 -5.67 10.55 4.37
N ALA A 110 -6.10 11.74 3.93
CA ALA A 110 -7.26 11.92 3.07
C ALA A 110 -7.00 11.52 1.60
N TYR A 111 -5.73 11.50 1.16
CA TYR A 111 -5.36 11.29 -0.24
C TYR A 111 -5.93 9.99 -0.82
N GLY A 112 -5.76 8.87 -0.12
CA GLY A 112 -6.28 7.56 -0.53
C GLY A 112 -7.81 7.56 -0.70
N PRO A 113 -8.58 7.88 0.36
CA PRO A 113 -10.03 8.02 0.30
C PRO A 113 -10.55 8.95 -0.81
N LEU A 114 -9.88 10.10 -1.04
CA LEU A 114 -10.23 11.03 -2.12
C LEU A 114 -9.98 10.41 -3.50
N LYS A 115 -8.84 9.74 -3.71
CA LYS A 115 -8.54 9.02 -4.96
C LYS A 115 -9.47 7.85 -5.23
N MET A 116 -10.11 7.30 -4.19
CA MET A 116 -11.17 6.29 -4.35
C MET A 116 -12.52 6.87 -4.78
N GLY A 117 -12.67 8.20 -4.83
CA GLY A 117 -13.90 8.88 -5.23
C GLY A 117 -14.98 8.90 -4.15
N LEU A 118 -14.60 8.79 -2.86
CA LEU A 118 -15.56 8.78 -1.76
C LEU A 118 -16.15 10.18 -1.49
N PRO A 119 -17.41 10.27 -1.02
CA PRO A 119 -18.01 11.54 -0.62
C PRO A 119 -17.19 12.24 0.46
N LEU A 120 -17.09 13.58 0.40
CA LEU A 120 -16.28 14.38 1.34
C LEU A 120 -16.60 14.14 2.82
N LYS A 121 -17.88 13.87 3.13
CA LYS A 121 -18.30 13.52 4.49
C LYS A 121 -17.65 12.21 4.95
N GLU A 122 -17.68 11.18 4.10
CA GLU A 122 -17.09 9.88 4.39
C GLU A 122 -15.56 9.96 4.49
N VAL A 123 -14.92 10.76 3.63
CA VAL A 123 -13.48 11.04 3.73
C VAL A 123 -13.15 11.65 5.10
N ARG A 124 -13.90 12.67 5.54
CA ARG A 124 -13.69 13.31 6.84
C ARG A 124 -13.82 12.32 8.00
N ASP A 125 -14.85 11.48 7.97
CA ASP A 125 -15.09 10.50 9.03
C ASP A 125 -13.96 9.46 9.09
N ARG A 126 -13.49 8.96 7.94
CA ARG A 126 -12.37 8.02 7.85
C ARG A 126 -11.04 8.63 8.30
N VAL A 127 -10.75 9.87 7.91
CA VAL A 127 -9.53 10.58 8.33
C VAL A 127 -9.52 10.79 9.83
N LYS A 128 -10.64 11.25 10.40
CA LYS A 128 -10.79 11.44 11.84
C LYS A 128 -10.55 10.14 12.59
N TRP A 129 -11.23 9.07 12.17
CA TRP A 129 -11.07 7.74 12.77
C TRP A 129 -9.62 7.25 12.70
N ALA A 130 -8.98 7.34 11.52
CA ALA A 130 -7.61 6.86 11.33
C ALA A 130 -6.62 7.64 12.20
N MET A 131 -6.74 8.98 12.26
CA MET A 131 -5.89 9.83 13.09
C MET A 131 -6.06 9.51 14.58
N GLU A 132 -7.28 9.35 15.06
CA GLU A 132 -7.56 9.00 16.46
C GLU A 132 -7.01 7.61 16.81
N TRP A 133 -7.13 6.65 15.90
CA TRP A 133 -6.65 5.28 16.10
C TRP A 133 -5.12 5.19 16.27
N VAL A 134 -4.37 6.07 15.60
CA VAL A 134 -2.91 6.16 15.74
C VAL A 134 -2.46 7.23 16.74
N GLY A 135 -3.38 7.86 17.49
CA GLY A 135 -3.07 8.83 18.54
C GLY A 135 -2.73 10.25 18.06
N LEU A 136 -3.18 10.65 16.87
CA LEU A 136 -2.99 11.98 16.30
C LEU A 136 -4.21 12.89 16.51
N ASP A 137 -3.95 14.19 16.68
CA ASP A 137 -4.98 15.21 16.89
C ASP A 137 -5.77 15.49 15.59
N SER A 138 -7.01 15.00 15.56
CA SER A 138 -7.93 15.09 14.42
C SER A 138 -8.44 16.51 14.15
N SER A 139 -8.25 17.46 15.08
CA SER A 139 -8.64 18.87 14.90
C SER A 139 -7.78 19.62 13.87
N ARG A 140 -6.63 19.04 13.47
CA ARG A 140 -5.69 19.62 12.50
C ARG A 140 -6.04 19.33 11.03
N PHE A 141 -7.15 18.65 10.75
CA PHE A 141 -7.63 18.36 9.40
C PHE A 141 -8.40 19.56 8.79
N CYS A 142 -8.05 19.98 7.56
CA CYS A 142 -8.68 21.10 6.86
C CYS A 142 -9.17 20.67 5.46
N PRO A 143 -10.42 20.20 5.32
CA PRO A 143 -10.92 19.53 4.11
C PRO A 143 -11.03 20.41 2.86
N GLU A 144 -10.97 21.74 2.99
CA GLU A 144 -11.12 22.66 1.85
C GLU A 144 -9.85 22.80 0.99
N ARG A 145 -8.70 22.25 1.43
CA ARG A 145 -7.42 22.37 0.70
C ARG A 145 -7.11 21.20 -0.24
N GLY A 146 -7.60 19.99 0.06
CA GLY A 146 -7.32 18.79 -0.73
C GLY A 146 -7.86 18.80 -2.17
N SER A 147 -8.74 19.75 -2.51
CA SER A 147 -9.30 19.91 -3.87
C SER A 147 -8.39 20.68 -4.85
N LYS A 148 -7.27 21.28 -4.39
CA LYS A 148 -6.37 22.10 -5.23
C LYS A 148 -5.01 21.45 -5.52
N ALA A 149 -4.86 20.13 -5.29
CA ALA A 149 -3.58 19.43 -5.34
C ALA A 149 -2.91 19.32 -6.73
N GLU A 150 -3.53 19.79 -7.82
CA GLU A 150 -2.99 19.67 -9.18
C GLU A 150 -1.97 20.73 -9.61
N SER A 151 -1.53 21.60 -8.70
CA SER A 151 -0.55 22.63 -9.08
C SER A 151 0.35 23.04 -7.93
N ARG A 152 1.41 22.24 -7.66
CA ARG A 152 2.73 22.78 -7.22
C ARG A 152 3.81 21.70 -7.12
N SER A 153 4.67 21.70 -8.14
CA SER A 153 6.01 21.10 -8.15
C SER A 153 6.93 21.76 -7.11
N GLY A 154 7.68 20.94 -6.38
CA GLY A 154 8.98 21.26 -5.80
C GLY A 154 8.98 22.13 -4.53
N GLY A 155 9.32 21.52 -3.39
CA GLY A 155 9.69 22.29 -2.19
C GLY A 155 9.79 21.46 -0.93
N ASN A 156 11.04 21.19 -0.52
CA ASN A 156 11.53 20.54 0.70
C ASN A 156 10.60 20.64 1.94
N PRO A 157 10.19 19.52 2.59
CA PRO A 157 9.35 19.56 3.79
C PRO A 157 10.14 19.98 5.03
N ARG A 158 9.87 21.18 5.55
CA ARG A 158 10.24 21.53 6.93
C ARG A 158 9.18 20.98 7.88
N ILE A 159 9.58 20.01 8.70
CA ILE A 159 8.81 19.50 9.83
C ILE A 159 8.63 20.65 10.83
N ALA A 160 7.40 21.08 11.07
CA ALA A 160 7.10 22.04 12.14
C ALA A 160 7.16 21.30 13.49
N ALA A 161 8.22 21.54 14.25
CA ALA A 161 8.39 21.05 15.61
C ALA A 161 7.26 21.57 16.55
N PRO A 162 6.88 20.80 17.59
CA PRO A 162 5.87 21.22 18.55
C PRO A 162 6.38 22.39 19.39
N ASN A 163 5.68 23.52 19.30
CA ASN A 163 5.89 24.67 20.18
C ASN A 163 5.46 24.28 21.61
N THR A 164 6.42 24.09 22.50
CA THR A 164 6.22 24.03 23.95
C THR A 164 5.73 25.40 24.43
N ARG A 165 4.55 25.46 25.06
CA ARG A 165 4.13 26.67 25.80
C ARG A 165 4.87 26.71 27.15
N PRO A 166 5.38 27.87 27.60
CA PRO A 166 5.86 28.01 28.97
C PRO A 166 4.68 28.17 29.93
N GLY A 167 4.85 27.68 31.16
CA GLY A 167 4.06 28.08 32.33
C GLY A 167 4.52 29.43 32.88
#